data_AF-A0A7S1LPK1-F1
#
_entry.id   AF-A0A7S1LPK1-F1
#
_cell.length_a   1.000
_cell.length_b   1.000
_cell.length_c   1.000
_cell.angle_alpha   90.00
_cell.angle_beta   90.00
_cell.angle_gamma   90.00
#
_symmetry.space_group_name_H-M   'P 1'
#
loop_
_entity.id
_entity.type
_entity.pdbx_description
1 polymer ?
#
loop_
_entity_poly.entity_id
_entity_poly.type
_entity_poly.pdbx_seq_one_letter_code
_entity_poly.pdbx_strand_id
1 'polypeptide(L)'
;AILAQGLSPQAFHLLMSSSTSSSSSSDDGTCAEGILDGNWGGRVIEGDLLIWEDGSTSVLKHTAPTECRLLLGERTYEGRLEADGGLHWCFGVVWVRNESEVPKRRQPDSSHLHGKPDHLKHDLLRLQREARERAMEKEGFLQCVCGAWNPRTPDGCCLKCGRDQKREEDAYIGKPCLPPSWSGGGWGGPKEGHDKDERFMLRGEARELPDYLYKDWAEKGRFMNSYEEKMTAAKRSAKEVSIPTFEEPKKKKKEKRADKKHKQQKDKKNKKGKKDKKAKKAKKEKGKKVKKESKKKHKSA
;
A
#
# COMPACT_ATOMS: atom_id res chain seq x y z
N ALA A 1 -50.04 24.30 45.40
CA ALA A 1 -49.55 23.79 46.69
C ALA A 1 -49.29 22.29 46.57
N ILE A 2 -48.05 21.91 46.29
CA ILE A 2 -47.50 20.57 46.53
C ILE A 2 -46.13 20.80 47.14
N LEU A 3 -45.93 20.15 48.29
CA LEU A 3 -44.94 20.45 49.32
C LEU A 3 -43.52 20.09 48.90
N ALA A 4 -42.60 21.03 49.12
CA ALA A 4 -41.17 20.80 49.22
C ALA A 4 -40.81 20.38 50.66
N GLN A 5 -40.06 19.29 50.79
CA GLN A 5 -39.23 18.91 51.95
C GLN A 5 -38.04 18.13 51.34
N GLY A 6 -36.76 18.34 51.65
CA GLY A 6 -36.14 18.98 52.79
C GLY A 6 -35.31 17.95 53.57
N LEU A 7 -33.98 17.96 53.33
CA LEU A 7 -32.87 17.47 54.17
C LEU A 7 -32.43 16.00 54.13
N SER A 8 -31.15 15.78 53.79
CA SER A 8 -30.11 15.38 54.76
C SER A 8 -28.73 15.24 54.08
N PRO A 9 -27.69 15.97 54.54
CA PRO A 9 -26.30 15.66 54.23
C PRO A 9 -25.66 14.95 55.44
N GLN A 10 -25.30 13.68 55.30
CA GLN A 10 -24.34 13.04 56.20
C GLN A 10 -23.18 12.45 55.43
N ALA A 11 -22.01 12.91 55.86
CA ALA A 11 -20.70 12.49 55.46
C ALA A 11 -20.40 11.07 55.96
N PHE A 12 -19.84 10.23 55.09
CA PHE A 12 -18.96 9.14 55.49
C PHE A 12 -17.65 9.26 54.71
N HIS A 13 -16.64 9.74 55.40
CA HIS A 13 -15.23 9.52 55.08
C HIS A 13 -14.92 8.03 55.37
N LEU A 14 -14.38 7.29 54.40
CA LEU A 14 -13.40 6.23 54.68
C LEU A 14 -12.65 5.78 53.40
N LEU A 15 -11.36 6.04 53.47
CA LEU A 15 -10.22 5.56 52.68
C LEU A 15 -10.33 4.10 52.20
N MET A 16 -10.09 3.89 50.90
CA MET A 16 -9.30 2.79 50.35
C MET A 16 -8.61 3.29 49.07
N SER A 17 -7.42 3.86 49.24
CA SER A 17 -6.50 4.15 48.14
C SER A 17 -5.83 2.83 47.73
N SER A 18 -6.50 2.07 46.88
CA SER A 18 -5.90 0.92 46.21
C SER A 18 -5.05 1.43 45.06
N SER A 19 -3.74 1.43 45.26
CA SER A 19 -2.75 1.67 44.21
C SER A 19 -2.84 0.55 43.18
N THR A 20 -3.62 0.77 42.12
CA THR A 20 -3.58 -0.07 40.93
C THR A 20 -2.28 0.24 40.20
N SER A 21 -1.37 -0.72 40.25
CA SER A 21 -0.17 -0.80 39.42
C SER A 21 -0.55 -0.58 37.96
N SER A 22 -0.08 0.54 37.41
CA SER A 22 -0.14 0.89 36.00
C SER A 22 0.79 -0.03 35.20
N SER A 23 0.31 -1.25 34.96
CA SER A 23 0.81 -2.09 33.88
C SER A 23 0.41 -1.42 32.58
N SER A 24 1.35 -0.67 31.99
CA SER A 24 1.31 -0.21 30.61
C SER A 24 1.38 -1.45 29.68
N SER A 25 0.26 -2.19 29.57
CA SER A 25 0.02 -2.98 28.39
C SER A 25 -0.22 -1.98 27.27
N SER A 26 0.51 -2.14 26.17
CA SER A 26 0.15 -1.51 24.92
C SER A 26 -1.14 -2.18 24.47
N ASP A 27 -2.25 -1.72 25.05
CA ASP A 27 -3.59 -1.99 24.57
C ASP A 27 -3.61 -1.35 23.18
N ASP A 28 -3.29 -2.15 22.16
CA ASP A 28 -3.69 -1.87 20.79
C ASP A 28 -5.20 -1.68 20.87
N GLY A 29 -5.61 -0.42 21.04
CA GLY A 29 -6.98 0.02 21.07
C GLY A 29 -7.59 -0.26 19.71
N THR A 30 -7.92 -1.53 19.46
CA THR A 30 -9.07 -1.91 18.69
C THR A 30 -10.26 -1.35 19.45
N CYS A 31 -10.45 -0.04 19.26
CA CYS A 31 -11.66 0.69 19.56
C CYS A 31 -12.80 -0.23 19.10
N ALA A 32 -13.86 -0.36 19.89
CA ALA A 32 -15.01 -1.20 19.58
C ALA A 32 -15.79 -0.78 18.30
N GLU A 33 -15.18 0.06 17.47
CA GLU A 33 -15.54 0.36 16.09
C GLU A 33 -15.56 -0.96 15.29
N GLY A 34 -16.76 -1.46 15.04
CA GLY A 34 -16.96 -2.67 14.23
C GLY A 34 -17.83 -3.74 14.88
N ILE A 35 -18.16 -3.65 16.17
CA ILE A 35 -19.11 -4.60 16.77
C ILE A 35 -20.50 -4.46 16.15
N LEU A 36 -20.93 -3.23 15.87
CA LEU A 36 -22.24 -2.96 15.28
C LEU A 36 -22.27 -3.10 13.75
N ASP A 37 -21.11 -3.15 13.10
CA ASP A 37 -21.02 -3.22 11.64
C ASP A 37 -21.58 -4.54 11.09
N GLY A 38 -22.38 -4.44 10.03
CA GLY A 38 -22.99 -5.61 9.40
C GLY A 38 -24.32 -5.34 8.73
N ASN A 39 -24.94 -6.40 8.22
CA ASN A 39 -26.27 -6.39 7.63
C ASN A 39 -27.32 -6.80 8.67
N TRP A 40 -28.33 -5.96 8.85
CA TRP A 40 -29.35 -5.99 9.89
C TRP A 40 -30.75 -6.07 9.28
N GLY A 41 -30.98 -7.10 8.46
CA GLY A 41 -32.27 -7.32 7.82
C GLY A 41 -32.57 -6.32 6.69
N GLY A 42 -31.59 -6.06 5.82
CA GLY A 42 -31.72 -5.12 4.68
C GLY A 42 -31.11 -3.75 4.93
N ARG A 43 -30.74 -3.45 6.18
CA ARG A 43 -30.01 -2.23 6.58
C ARG A 43 -28.56 -2.58 6.80
N VAL A 44 -27.64 -1.74 6.36
CA VAL A 44 -26.20 -1.98 6.53
C VAL A 44 -25.60 -0.90 7.42
N ILE A 45 -24.88 -1.31 8.46
CA ILE A 45 -24.11 -0.41 9.31
C ILE A 45 -22.64 -0.54 8.91
N GLU A 46 -22.02 0.58 8.52
CA GLU A 46 -20.60 0.72 8.18
C GLU A 46 -19.99 1.88 8.98
N GLY A 47 -19.41 1.57 10.14
CA GLY A 47 -18.95 2.58 11.09
C GLY A 47 -20.10 3.48 11.56
N ASP A 48 -19.95 4.79 11.40
CA ASP A 48 -20.95 5.79 11.79
C ASP A 48 -22.07 6.00 10.74
N LEU A 49 -22.16 5.15 9.72
CA LEU A 49 -23.14 5.27 8.64
C LEU A 49 -24.12 4.09 8.64
N LEU A 50 -25.41 4.43 8.69
CA LEU A 50 -26.51 3.50 8.46
C LEU A 50 -27.01 3.70 7.03
N ILE A 51 -26.93 2.65 6.21
CA ILE A 51 -27.45 2.59 4.86
C ILE A 51 -28.79 1.84 4.91
N TRP A 52 -29.86 2.51 4.49
CA TRP A 52 -31.21 1.97 4.45
C TRP A 52 -31.45 1.14 3.18
N GLU A 53 -32.54 0.39 3.15
CA GLU A 53 -32.93 -0.47 2.01
C GLU A 53 -33.18 0.32 0.73
N ASP A 54 -33.61 1.59 0.85
CA ASP A 54 -33.80 2.52 -0.28
C ASP A 54 -32.48 3.15 -0.77
N GLY A 55 -31.36 2.83 -0.13
CA GLY A 55 -30.04 3.40 -0.40
C GLY A 55 -29.82 4.78 0.23
N SER A 56 -30.80 5.32 0.97
CA SER A 56 -30.58 6.53 1.75
C SER A 56 -29.59 6.24 2.90
N THR A 57 -28.92 7.29 3.38
CA THR A 57 -27.94 7.16 4.46
C THR A 57 -28.33 8.03 5.64
N SER A 58 -28.04 7.56 6.84
CA SER A 58 -28.23 8.30 8.09
C SER A 58 -27.02 8.14 8.98
N VAL A 59 -26.71 9.19 9.74
CA VAL A 59 -25.58 9.18 10.65
C VAL A 59 -25.96 8.45 11.93
N LEU A 60 -25.22 7.40 12.24
CA LEU A 60 -25.27 6.66 13.49
C LEU A 60 -24.16 7.20 14.40
N LYS A 61 -24.46 7.48 15.67
CA LYS A 61 -23.46 7.88 16.66
C LYS A 61 -23.27 6.78 17.67
N HIS A 62 -22.06 6.25 17.76
CA HIS A 62 -21.72 5.24 18.78
C HIS A 62 -21.58 5.93 20.15
N THR A 63 -22.35 5.49 21.14
CA THR A 63 -22.26 5.98 22.52
C THR A 63 -21.47 5.03 23.41
N ALA A 64 -21.49 3.74 23.09
CA ALA A 64 -20.72 2.69 23.75
C ALA A 64 -20.40 1.56 22.74
N PRO A 65 -19.56 0.57 23.08
CA PRO A 65 -19.28 -0.59 22.23
C PRO A 65 -20.52 -1.34 21.72
N THR A 66 -21.58 -1.37 22.53
CA THR A 66 -22.83 -2.07 22.26
C THR A 66 -24.03 -1.11 22.23
N GLU A 67 -23.81 0.20 22.21
CA GLU A 67 -24.90 1.19 22.22
C GLU A 67 -24.67 2.26 21.16
N CYS A 68 -25.75 2.64 20.46
CA CYS A 68 -25.72 3.66 19.43
C CYS A 68 -26.97 4.55 19.45
N ARG A 69 -26.85 5.71 18.81
CA ARG A 69 -27.92 6.69 18.63
C ARG A 69 -28.11 6.99 17.16
N LEU A 70 -29.36 6.95 16.70
CA LEU A 70 -29.77 7.27 15.33
C LEU A 70 -30.58 8.57 15.34
N LEU A 71 -30.18 9.53 14.51
CA LEU A 71 -30.94 10.77 14.29
C LEU A 71 -31.77 10.63 13.03
N LEU A 72 -33.10 10.60 13.17
CA LEU A 72 -34.03 10.54 12.05
C LEU A 72 -35.02 11.71 12.16
N GLY A 73 -34.82 12.72 11.30
CA GLY A 73 -35.50 14.01 11.42
C GLY A 73 -35.07 14.75 12.69
N GLU A 74 -36.04 15.13 13.53
CA GLU A 74 -35.80 15.82 14.81
C GLU A 74 -35.77 14.88 16.02
N ARG A 75 -35.91 13.56 15.79
CA ARG A 75 -35.99 12.56 16.87
C ARG A 75 -34.68 11.77 16.95
N THR A 76 -34.27 11.52 18.18
CA THR A 76 -33.14 10.64 18.49
C THR A 76 -33.67 9.30 18.97
N TYR A 77 -33.19 8.21 18.36
CA TYR A 77 -33.51 6.85 18.75
C TYR A 77 -32.28 6.19 19.33
N GLU A 78 -32.43 5.47 20.43
CA GLU A 78 -31.35 4.74 21.09
C GLU A 78 -31.47 3.26 20.77
N GLY A 79 -30.35 2.65 20.36
CA GLY A 79 -30.21 1.24 20.06
C GLY A 79 -29.20 0.59 20.99
N ARG A 80 -29.50 -0.62 21.47
CA ARG A 80 -28.62 -1.44 22.30
C ARG A 80 -28.47 -2.83 21.71
N LEU A 81 -27.24 -3.28 21.53
CA LEU A 81 -26.91 -4.64 21.16
C LEU A 81 -26.99 -5.51 22.41
N GLU A 82 -27.94 -6.45 22.44
CA GLU A 82 -28.09 -7.38 23.54
C GLU A 82 -27.32 -8.69 23.31
N ALA A 83 -27.25 -9.52 24.35
CA ALA A 83 -26.53 -10.81 24.32
C ALA A 83 -27.16 -11.85 23.39
N ASP A 84 -28.39 -11.60 22.92
CA ASP A 84 -29.06 -12.38 21.87
C ASP A 84 -28.50 -12.12 20.46
N GLY A 85 -27.59 -11.14 20.31
CA GLY A 85 -27.04 -10.72 19.04
C GLY A 85 -27.98 -9.80 18.24
N GLY A 86 -29.10 -9.38 18.83
CA GLY A 86 -30.05 -8.44 18.26
C GLY A 86 -29.76 -7.00 18.68
N LEU A 87 -29.98 -6.05 17.77
CA LEU A 87 -29.94 -4.61 18.05
C LEU A 87 -31.36 -4.15 18.40
N HIS A 88 -31.61 -3.93 19.68
CA HIS A 88 -32.90 -3.51 20.25
C HIS A 88 -33.00 -1.99 20.27
N TRP A 89 -34.03 -1.46 19.62
CA TRP A 89 -34.29 -0.02 19.59
C TRP A 89 -35.34 0.40 20.62
N CYS A 90 -35.25 1.63 21.12
CA CYS A 90 -36.16 2.19 22.14
C CYS A 90 -37.66 2.20 21.75
N PHE A 91 -37.98 2.04 20.46
CA PHE A 91 -39.35 1.93 19.96
C PHE A 91 -39.88 0.49 19.87
N GLY A 92 -39.17 -0.48 20.46
CA GLY A 92 -39.58 -1.88 20.56
C GLY A 92 -39.33 -2.71 19.30
N VAL A 93 -38.55 -2.19 18.35
CA VAL A 93 -38.14 -2.93 17.14
C VAL A 93 -36.77 -3.53 17.38
N VAL A 94 -36.62 -4.79 17.00
CA VAL A 94 -35.38 -5.55 17.12
C VAL A 94 -34.84 -5.81 15.71
N TRP A 95 -33.57 -5.46 15.48
CA TRP A 95 -32.89 -5.82 14.24
C TRP A 95 -32.00 -7.04 14.50
N VAL A 96 -32.18 -8.07 13.69
CA VAL A 96 -31.38 -9.30 13.76
C VAL A 96 -30.31 -9.26 12.70
N ARG A 97 -29.09 -9.66 13.05
CA ARG A 97 -27.96 -9.72 12.11
C ARG A 97 -28.16 -10.86 11.12
N ASN A 98 -28.13 -10.55 9.83
CA ASN A 98 -28.17 -11.56 8.76
C ASN A 98 -26.77 -12.13 8.54
N GLU A 99 -26.38 -13.13 9.33
CA GLU A 99 -25.08 -13.81 9.17
C GLU A 99 -24.97 -14.60 7.86
N SER A 100 -26.10 -15.01 7.28
CA SER A 100 -26.14 -15.74 6.01
C SER A 100 -25.71 -14.89 4.82
N GLU A 101 -25.79 -13.57 4.96
CA GLU A 101 -25.29 -12.61 4.00
C GLU A 101 -24.00 -12.02 4.54
N VAL A 102 -22.95 -12.86 4.65
CA VAL A 102 -21.60 -12.33 4.44
C VAL A 102 -21.72 -11.56 3.14
N PRO A 103 -21.66 -10.22 3.12
CA PRO A 103 -21.66 -9.51 1.87
C PRO A 103 -20.53 -10.18 1.14
N LYS A 104 -20.85 -10.86 0.03
CA LYS A 104 -19.85 -11.13 -0.99
C LYS A 104 -19.42 -9.72 -1.33
N ARG A 105 -18.44 -9.17 -0.58
CA ARG A 105 -17.75 -7.92 -0.85
C ARG A 105 -17.66 -7.97 -2.33
N ARG A 106 -18.38 -7.07 -3.03
CA ARG A 106 -18.43 -7.09 -4.49
C ARG A 106 -16.98 -7.22 -4.88
N GLN A 107 -16.56 -8.44 -5.18
CA GLN A 107 -15.20 -8.75 -5.52
C GLN A 107 -15.10 -7.92 -6.76
N PRO A 108 -14.35 -6.80 -6.74
CA PRO A 108 -14.45 -5.74 -7.73
C PRO A 108 -14.54 -6.44 -9.06
N ASP A 109 -15.74 -6.31 -9.67
CA ASP A 109 -16.32 -7.33 -10.54
C ASP A 109 -15.19 -7.93 -11.37
N SER A 110 -14.77 -9.17 -11.05
CA SER A 110 -13.52 -9.74 -11.60
C SER A 110 -13.57 -9.79 -13.13
N SER A 111 -14.76 -9.60 -13.70
CA SER A 111 -15.03 -9.35 -15.09
C SER A 111 -14.32 -8.10 -15.67
N HIS A 112 -14.04 -7.05 -14.89
CA HIS A 112 -13.33 -5.84 -15.35
C HIS A 112 -11.79 -5.93 -15.24
N LEU A 113 -11.27 -6.95 -14.57
CA LEU A 113 -9.84 -7.30 -14.59
C LEU A 113 -9.53 -8.39 -15.64
N HIS A 114 -10.30 -8.48 -16.72
CA HIS A 114 -9.85 -9.15 -17.95
C HIS A 114 -8.82 -8.31 -18.71
N GLY A 115 -7.81 -7.79 -17.99
CA GLY A 115 -6.55 -7.45 -18.62
C GLY A 115 -6.03 -8.74 -19.23
N LYS A 116 -5.95 -8.80 -20.57
CA LYS A 116 -5.41 -9.97 -21.28
C LYS A 116 -4.11 -10.39 -20.57
N PRO A 117 -3.85 -11.70 -20.36
CA PRO A 117 -2.71 -12.19 -19.58
C PRO A 117 -1.34 -11.67 -20.05
N ASP A 118 -1.26 -11.05 -21.23
CA ASP A 118 -0.08 -10.38 -21.75
C ASP A 118 0.19 -8.99 -21.12
N HIS A 119 -0.83 -8.26 -20.67
CA HIS A 119 -0.65 -6.98 -19.96
C HIS A 119 0.00 -7.18 -18.59
N LEU A 120 -0.44 -8.21 -17.85
CA LEU A 120 0.14 -8.56 -16.56
C LEU A 120 1.63 -8.92 -16.67
N LYS A 121 2.05 -9.59 -17.76
CA LYS A 121 3.47 -9.88 -18.00
C LYS A 121 4.27 -8.61 -18.28
N HIS A 122 3.69 -7.66 -19.02
CA HIS A 122 4.35 -6.39 -19.32
C HIS A 122 4.52 -5.54 -18.07
N ASP A 123 3.48 -5.45 -17.23
CA ASP A 123 3.53 -4.70 -15.98
C ASP A 123 4.50 -5.32 -14.97
N LEU A 124 4.56 -6.66 -14.90
CA LEU A 124 5.52 -7.34 -14.04
C LEU A 124 6.97 -7.13 -14.52
N LEU A 125 7.22 -7.11 -15.83
CA LEU A 125 8.54 -6.78 -16.39
C LEU A 125 8.91 -5.31 -16.16
N ARG A 126 7.94 -4.40 -16.23
CA ARG A 126 8.13 -2.98 -15.92
C ARG A 126 8.50 -2.80 -14.45
N LEU A 127 7.73 -3.38 -13.53
CA LEU A 127 8.01 -3.33 -12.09
C LEU A 127 9.37 -3.96 -11.74
N GLN A 128 9.74 -5.05 -12.40
CA GLN A 128 11.05 -5.68 -12.21
C GLN A 128 12.20 -4.80 -12.70
N ARG A 129 12.01 -4.03 -13.78
CA ARG A 129 12.97 -3.04 -14.26
C ARG A 129 13.11 -1.88 -13.26
N GLU A 130 12.00 -1.29 -12.84
CA GLU A 130 11.98 -0.17 -11.87
C GLU A 130 12.62 -0.57 -10.53
N ALA A 131 12.35 -1.79 -10.04
CA ALA A 131 12.98 -2.31 -8.82
C ALA A 131 14.50 -2.47 -8.96
N ARG A 132 14.98 -2.88 -10.15
CA ARG A 132 16.41 -2.98 -10.43
C ARG A 132 17.07 -1.60 -10.51
N GLU A 133 16.39 -0.61 -11.08
CA GLU A 133 16.87 0.77 -11.15
C GLU A 133 16.99 1.39 -9.76
N ARG A 134 15.97 1.23 -8.89
CA ARG A 134 16.06 1.68 -7.49
C ARG A 134 17.15 0.99 -6.69
N ALA A 135 17.40 -0.31 -6.94
CA ALA A 135 18.49 -1.03 -6.28
C ALA A 135 19.86 -0.48 -6.68
N MET A 136 20.05 -0.19 -7.96
CA MET A 136 21.29 0.41 -8.48
C MET A 136 21.48 1.85 -7.95
N GLU A 137 20.42 2.65 -7.91
CA GLU A 137 20.46 4.00 -7.33
C GLU A 137 20.85 3.98 -5.85
N LYS A 138 20.31 3.02 -5.07
CA LYS A 138 20.69 2.81 -3.67
C LYS A 138 22.15 2.40 -3.49
N GLU A 139 22.73 1.70 -4.46
CA GLU A 139 24.15 1.36 -4.53
C GLU A 139 25.01 2.51 -5.09
N GLY A 140 24.42 3.67 -5.40
CA GLY A 140 25.11 4.85 -5.91
C GLY A 140 25.40 4.82 -7.42
N PHE A 141 24.80 3.88 -8.15
CA PHE A 141 24.83 3.85 -9.61
C PHE A 141 23.68 4.70 -10.16
N LEU A 142 24.00 5.86 -10.73
CA LEU A 142 23.03 6.70 -11.45
C LEU A 142 23.16 6.48 -12.95
N GLN A 143 22.01 6.48 -13.63
CA GLN A 143 21.99 6.42 -15.08
C GLN A 143 22.52 7.74 -15.66
N CYS A 144 23.65 7.69 -16.35
CA CYS A 144 24.14 8.85 -17.08
C CYS A 144 23.23 9.16 -18.28
N VAL A 145 23.19 10.42 -18.72
CA VAL A 145 22.50 10.86 -19.95
C VAL A 145 22.93 10.05 -21.19
N CYS A 146 24.13 9.46 -21.19
CA CYS A 146 24.58 8.57 -22.27
C CYS A 146 23.99 7.14 -22.20
N GLY A 147 23.08 6.87 -21.26
CA GLY A 147 22.41 5.57 -21.05
C GLY A 147 23.26 4.52 -20.33
N ALA A 148 24.51 4.83 -19.96
CA ALA A 148 25.38 3.93 -19.21
C ALA A 148 25.15 4.07 -17.69
N TRP A 149 25.03 2.93 -17.02
CA TRP A 149 25.09 2.83 -15.56
C TRP A 149 26.54 2.65 -15.15
N ASN A 150 27.14 3.68 -14.58
CA ASN A 150 28.52 3.63 -14.10
C ASN A 150 28.58 4.02 -12.62
N PRO A 151 29.53 3.47 -11.85
CA PRO A 151 29.80 3.97 -10.51
C PRO A 151 30.30 5.41 -10.63
N ARG A 152 29.86 6.29 -9.71
CA ARG A 152 30.38 7.67 -9.65
C ARG A 152 31.88 7.63 -9.32
N THR A 153 32.67 8.42 -10.04
CA THR A 153 33.98 8.83 -9.52
C THR A 153 33.76 9.84 -8.38
N PRO A 154 34.74 10.01 -7.48
CA PRO A 154 34.69 11.02 -6.42
C PRO A 154 34.33 12.42 -6.94
N ASP A 155 34.73 12.73 -8.17
CA ASP A 155 34.52 14.03 -8.81
C ASP A 155 33.15 14.19 -9.50
N GLY A 156 32.26 13.20 -9.42
CA GLY A 156 30.91 13.29 -10.02
C GLY A 156 30.83 13.07 -11.54
N CYS A 157 31.96 12.74 -12.19
CA CYS A 157 32.03 12.53 -13.62
C CYS A 157 31.64 11.09 -14.04
N CYS A 158 31.02 10.96 -15.21
CA CYS A 158 30.78 9.66 -15.81
C CYS A 158 32.07 9.10 -16.44
N LEU A 159 32.56 7.95 -15.96
CA LEU A 159 33.78 7.27 -16.47
C LEU A 159 33.80 7.04 -17.98
N LYS A 160 32.65 6.83 -18.62
CA LYS A 160 32.59 6.52 -20.06
C LYS A 160 32.61 7.75 -20.97
N CYS A 161 31.90 8.81 -20.59
CA CYS A 161 31.73 9.97 -21.46
C CYS A 161 32.46 11.22 -20.95
N GLY A 162 33.04 11.18 -19.75
CA GLY A 162 33.79 12.30 -19.16
C GLY A 162 32.94 13.53 -18.85
N ARG A 163 31.62 13.48 -19.07
CA ARG A 163 30.73 14.60 -18.76
C ARG A 163 30.42 14.62 -17.28
N ASP A 164 30.53 15.83 -16.75
CA ASP A 164 30.20 16.20 -15.39
C ASP A 164 28.68 16.02 -15.19
N GLN A 165 28.26 15.15 -14.27
CA GLN A 165 26.85 14.99 -13.93
C GLN A 165 26.46 16.01 -12.86
N LYS A 166 26.77 17.29 -13.08
CA LYS A 166 26.36 18.36 -12.18
C LYS A 166 24.87 18.22 -11.92
N ARG A 167 24.52 18.00 -10.65
CA ARG A 167 23.15 17.97 -10.18
C ARG A 167 22.56 19.32 -10.57
N GLU A 168 21.46 19.34 -11.32
CA GLU A 168 20.68 20.58 -11.51
C GLU A 168 20.18 21.16 -10.16
N GLU A 169 20.32 20.40 -9.08
CA GLU A 169 20.08 20.84 -7.70
C GLU A 169 21.08 21.92 -7.22
N ASP A 170 22.24 22.11 -7.88
CA ASP A 170 23.16 23.23 -7.60
C ASP A 170 22.84 24.49 -8.43
N ALA A 171 21.82 24.47 -9.29
CA ALA A 171 21.49 25.57 -10.20
C ALA A 171 20.47 26.60 -9.65
N TYR A 172 20.11 26.54 -8.36
CA TYR A 172 19.32 27.63 -7.75
C TYR A 172 19.55 27.78 -6.24
N ILE A 173 20.72 28.27 -5.86
CA ILE A 173 20.85 29.07 -4.63
C ILE A 173 20.54 30.50 -5.04
N GLY A 174 19.38 31.00 -4.60
CA GLY A 174 18.94 32.37 -4.87
C GLY A 174 20.06 33.38 -4.60
N LYS A 175 20.23 34.32 -5.52
CA LYS A 175 21.11 35.47 -5.34
C LYS A 175 20.73 36.19 -4.03
N PRO A 176 21.62 36.36 -3.03
CA PRO A 176 21.24 36.90 -1.72
C PRO A 176 20.94 38.42 -1.65
N CYS A 177 20.71 39.11 -2.75
CA CYS A 177 20.63 40.58 -2.72
C CYS A 177 20.03 41.22 -3.99
N LEU A 178 18.89 40.71 -4.47
CA LEU A 178 18.04 41.51 -5.36
C LEU A 178 16.96 42.18 -4.51
N PRO A 179 16.84 43.53 -4.51
CA PRO A 179 15.77 44.21 -3.81
C PRO A 179 14.41 43.75 -4.38
N PRO A 180 13.36 43.62 -3.55
CA PRO A 180 12.04 43.26 -4.03
C PRO A 180 11.57 44.30 -5.06
N SER A 181 11.41 43.87 -6.31
CA SER A 181 10.87 44.74 -7.36
C SER A 181 9.38 44.97 -7.09
N TRP A 182 9.05 46.13 -6.53
CA TRP A 182 7.67 46.58 -6.28
C TRP A 182 6.95 47.06 -7.56
N SER A 183 7.65 47.14 -8.70
CA SER A 183 7.01 47.45 -9.98
C SER A 183 6.40 46.18 -10.57
N GLY A 184 5.09 46.03 -10.36
CA GLY A 184 4.27 44.91 -10.82
C GLY A 184 4.57 44.52 -12.27
N GLY A 185 5.12 43.33 -12.43
CA GLY A 185 5.14 42.57 -13.67
C GLY A 185 4.57 41.21 -13.35
N GLY A 186 3.33 40.97 -13.78
CA GLY A 186 2.58 39.76 -13.52
C GLY A 186 3.37 38.52 -13.87
N TRP A 187 3.83 37.81 -12.84
CA TRP A 187 4.11 36.39 -12.98
C TRP A 187 2.75 35.74 -13.20
N GLY A 188 2.56 35.22 -14.41
CA GLY A 188 1.36 34.54 -14.83
C GLY A 188 1.06 33.38 -13.89
N GLY A 189 0.28 33.68 -12.85
CA GLY A 189 -0.42 32.68 -12.07
C GLY A 189 -1.36 31.92 -12.99
N PRO A 190 -1.58 30.62 -12.76
CA PRO A 190 -2.41 29.79 -13.61
C PRO A 190 -3.80 30.41 -13.78
N LYS A 191 -4.18 30.73 -15.02
CA LYS A 191 -5.56 31.04 -15.37
C LYS A 191 -6.39 29.80 -15.09
N GLU A 192 -7.20 29.89 -14.05
CA GLU A 192 -8.37 29.06 -13.74
C GLU A 192 -8.32 27.60 -14.26
N GLY A 193 -7.95 26.69 -13.36
CA GLY A 193 -8.84 25.57 -13.14
C GLY A 193 -8.43 24.19 -13.63
N HIS A 194 -7.15 23.86 -13.83
CA HIS A 194 -6.81 22.45 -14.12
C HIS A 194 -5.40 21.91 -13.80
N ASP A 195 -4.65 22.46 -12.83
CA ASP A 195 -3.40 21.82 -12.37
C ASP A 195 -3.53 21.25 -10.94
N LYS A 196 -3.34 19.92 -10.82
CA LYS A 196 -3.25 19.18 -9.55
C LYS A 196 -1.80 18.84 -9.19
N ASP A 197 -0.84 19.62 -9.67
CA ASP A 197 0.57 19.36 -9.41
C ASP A 197 0.93 19.72 -7.95
N GLU A 198 0.97 18.70 -7.10
CA GLU A 198 1.37 18.77 -5.68
C GLU A 198 2.79 19.32 -5.47
N ARG A 199 3.58 19.44 -6.55
CA ARG A 199 4.95 19.98 -6.53
C ARG A 199 5.02 21.48 -6.22
N PHE A 200 3.92 22.22 -6.35
CA PHE A 200 3.88 23.65 -5.99
C PHE A 200 3.76 23.89 -4.48
N MET A 201 3.24 22.92 -3.72
CA MET A 201 3.00 23.07 -2.27
C MET A 201 4.28 23.03 -1.41
N LEU A 202 5.43 22.61 -1.97
CA LEU A 202 6.68 22.41 -1.23
C LEU A 202 7.64 23.63 -1.26
N ARG A 203 7.33 24.70 -2.01
CA ARG A 203 8.16 25.92 -2.06
C ARG A 203 7.51 27.08 -1.33
N GLY A 204 7.53 27.03 0.01
CA GLY A 204 7.63 28.23 0.85
C GLY A 204 6.44 29.19 0.96
N GLU A 205 5.36 29.04 0.20
CA GLU A 205 4.16 29.90 0.28
C GLU A 205 3.07 29.33 1.21
N ALA A 206 3.45 28.55 2.22
CA ALA A 206 2.52 28.05 3.24
C ALA A 206 2.16 29.10 4.32
N ARG A 207 2.30 30.39 4.04
CA ARG A 207 2.16 31.44 5.07
C ARG A 207 0.73 31.89 5.35
N GLU A 208 -0.27 31.48 4.56
CA GLU A 208 -1.67 31.89 4.79
C GLU A 208 -2.70 30.78 4.51
N LEU A 209 -2.34 29.51 4.73
CA LEU A 209 -3.37 28.48 4.86
C LEU A 209 -3.98 28.59 6.27
N PRO A 210 -5.31 28.71 6.41
CA PRO A 210 -5.96 28.72 7.71
C PRO A 210 -5.51 27.55 8.59
N ASP A 211 -5.25 27.81 9.87
CA ASP A 211 -4.64 26.85 10.82
C ASP A 211 -5.32 25.47 10.84
N TYR A 212 -6.61 25.38 10.53
CA TYR A 212 -7.35 24.12 10.50
C TYR A 212 -6.90 23.19 9.35
N LEU A 213 -6.57 23.73 8.18
CA LEU A 213 -6.07 22.93 7.05
C LEU A 213 -4.64 22.44 7.30
N TYR A 214 -3.84 23.23 8.01
CA TYR A 214 -2.50 22.81 8.40
C TYR A 214 -2.54 21.67 9.43
N LYS A 215 -3.49 21.72 10.37
CA LYS A 215 -3.73 20.62 11.33
C LYS A 215 -4.17 19.33 10.62
N ASP A 216 -5.14 19.39 9.72
CA ASP A 216 -5.60 18.22 8.94
C ASP A 216 -4.48 17.61 8.11
N TRP A 217 -3.63 18.44 7.48
CA TRP A 217 -2.48 17.96 6.71
C TRP A 217 -1.42 17.33 7.61
N ALA A 218 -1.09 17.96 8.74
CA ALA A 218 -0.14 17.42 9.72
C ALA A 218 -0.63 16.12 10.36
N GLU A 219 -1.94 15.96 10.53
CA GLU A 219 -2.56 14.71 11.02
C GLU A 219 -2.54 13.62 9.95
N LYS A 220 -2.84 13.94 8.68
CA LYS A 220 -2.71 13.01 7.56
C LYS A 220 -1.27 12.54 7.33
N GLY A 221 -0.29 13.44 7.47
CA GLY A 221 1.14 13.08 7.40
C GLY A 221 1.56 12.12 8.51
N ARG A 222 1.03 12.29 9.73
CA ARG A 222 1.26 11.35 10.84
C ARG A 222 0.63 9.97 10.59
N PHE A 223 -0.54 9.91 9.97
CA PHE A 223 -1.20 8.65 9.64
C PHE A 223 -0.43 7.83 8.60
N MET A 224 0.13 8.49 7.57
CA MET A 224 0.97 7.83 6.57
C MET A 224 2.25 7.25 7.17
N ASN A 225 2.90 7.98 8.08
CA ASN A 225 4.09 7.50 8.78
C ASN A 225 3.80 6.27 9.66
N SER A 226 2.65 6.24 10.35
CA SER A 226 2.22 5.10 11.16
C SER A 226 2.01 3.84 10.31
N TYR A 227 1.40 3.98 9.13
CA TYR A 227 1.19 2.85 8.22
C TYR A 227 2.51 2.31 7.63
N GLU A 228 3.42 3.20 7.22
CA GLU A 228 4.76 2.80 6.76
C GLU A 228 5.57 2.13 7.88
N GLU A 229 5.49 2.62 9.11
CA GLU A 229 6.15 2.02 10.27
C GLU A 229 5.62 0.61 10.56
N LYS A 230 4.29 0.41 10.54
CA LYS A 230 3.64 -0.91 10.69
C LYS A 230 4.07 -1.89 9.58
N MET A 231 4.10 -1.42 8.33
CA MET A 231 4.57 -2.22 7.19
C MET A 231 6.06 -2.59 7.30
N THR A 232 6.87 -1.72 7.91
CA THR A 232 8.30 -1.96 8.12
C THR A 232 8.54 -2.91 9.31
N ALA A 233 7.77 -2.78 10.38
CA ALA A 233 7.79 -3.69 11.53
C ALA A 233 7.37 -5.11 11.15
N ALA A 234 6.29 -5.27 10.38
CA ALA A 234 5.83 -6.56 9.87
C ALA A 234 6.88 -7.26 8.99
N LYS A 235 7.66 -6.49 8.21
CA LYS A 235 8.78 -7.03 7.43
C LYS A 235 9.96 -7.49 8.30
N ARG A 236 10.19 -6.85 9.45
CA ARG A 236 11.24 -7.25 10.40
C ARG A 236 10.86 -8.53 11.13
N SER A 237 9.63 -8.62 11.64
CA SER A 237 9.14 -9.81 12.33
C SER A 237 9.06 -11.04 11.41
N ALA A 238 8.64 -10.85 10.15
CA ALA A 238 8.67 -11.93 9.15
C ALA A 238 10.08 -12.44 8.83
N LYS A 239 11.12 -11.59 9.04
CA LYS A 239 12.51 -11.96 8.81
C LYS A 239 13.12 -12.70 10.01
N GLU A 240 12.75 -12.35 11.24
CA GLU A 240 13.23 -13.01 12.46
C GLU A 240 12.68 -14.43 12.67
N VAL A 241 11.46 -14.72 12.22
CA VAL A 241 10.86 -16.07 12.35
C VAL A 241 11.53 -17.11 11.43
N SER A 242 12.46 -16.71 10.56
CA SER A 242 13.11 -17.59 9.58
C SER A 242 14.46 -18.19 10.01
N ILE A 243 14.89 -18.03 11.26
CA ILE A 243 16.09 -18.70 11.80
C ILE A 243 15.68 -19.88 12.69
N PRO A 244 15.58 -21.12 12.16
CA PRO A 244 15.42 -22.29 12.99
C PRO A 244 16.75 -22.62 13.67
N THR A 245 16.84 -22.34 14.97
CA THR A 245 17.83 -22.95 15.88
C THR A 245 17.49 -24.43 16.04
N PHE A 246 18.06 -25.27 15.17
CA PHE A 246 17.95 -26.72 15.26
C PHE A 246 19.21 -27.25 15.96
N GLU A 247 19.08 -27.61 17.23
CA GLU A 247 20.10 -28.40 17.93
C GLU A 247 20.23 -29.80 17.29
N GLU A 248 21.47 -30.22 17.06
CA GLU A 248 21.86 -31.54 16.57
C GLU A 248 21.41 -32.65 17.54
N PRO A 249 20.98 -33.80 17.01
CA PRO A 249 21.90 -34.94 17.13
C PRO A 249 22.00 -35.84 15.88
N LYS A 250 23.23 -36.31 15.67
CA LYS A 250 23.65 -37.57 15.01
C LYS A 250 23.71 -37.61 13.48
N LYS A 251 24.89 -37.16 13.01
CA LYS A 251 25.68 -37.68 11.88
C LYS A 251 25.50 -39.18 11.62
N LYS A 252 25.13 -39.54 10.38
CA LYS A 252 25.75 -40.62 9.54
C LYS A 252 24.99 -41.06 8.27
N LYS A 253 23.89 -40.41 7.84
CA LYS A 253 23.12 -40.92 6.67
C LYS A 253 22.85 -39.96 5.50
N LYS A 254 23.46 -38.77 5.46
CA LYS A 254 23.11 -37.73 4.46
C LYS A 254 24.10 -37.52 3.31
N GLU A 255 25.26 -38.17 3.32
CA GLU A 255 26.30 -37.94 2.29
C GLU A 255 26.00 -38.66 0.95
N LYS A 256 25.20 -39.74 0.95
CA LYS A 256 24.87 -40.48 -0.30
C LYS A 256 23.77 -39.85 -1.17
N ARG A 257 23.13 -38.75 -0.75
CA ARG A 257 22.03 -38.12 -1.51
C ARG A 257 22.41 -36.84 -2.26
N ALA A 258 23.55 -36.21 -1.95
CA ALA A 258 24.02 -35.02 -2.65
C ALA A 258 24.62 -35.35 -4.03
N ASP A 259 25.38 -36.46 -4.14
CA ASP A 259 26.02 -36.84 -5.40
C ASP A 259 25.05 -37.27 -6.51
N LYS A 260 23.87 -37.79 -6.16
CA LYS A 260 22.89 -38.26 -7.15
C LYS A 260 22.20 -37.10 -7.90
N LYS A 261 22.03 -35.94 -7.26
CA LYS A 261 21.43 -34.75 -7.91
C LYS A 261 22.39 -34.06 -8.87
N HIS A 262 23.69 -34.03 -8.55
CA HIS A 262 24.67 -33.38 -9.42
C HIS A 262 24.91 -34.16 -10.73
N LYS A 263 24.76 -35.49 -10.73
CA LYS A 263 24.87 -36.32 -11.94
C LYS A 263 23.69 -36.12 -12.92
N GLN A 264 22.46 -36.02 -12.41
CA GLN A 264 21.27 -35.85 -13.27
C GLN A 264 21.19 -34.49 -13.98
N GLN A 265 21.78 -33.42 -13.41
CA GLN A 265 21.83 -32.11 -14.06
C GLN A 265 22.85 -32.06 -15.23
N LYS A 266 23.96 -32.81 -15.13
CA LYS A 266 24.98 -32.86 -16.19
C LYS A 266 24.46 -33.57 -17.45
N ASP A 267 23.67 -34.62 -17.29
CA ASP A 267 23.10 -35.37 -18.42
C ASP A 267 22.02 -34.59 -19.19
N LYS A 268 21.23 -33.75 -18.50
CA LYS A 268 20.24 -32.86 -19.16
C LYS A 268 20.91 -31.76 -19.98
N LYS A 269 22.05 -31.21 -19.53
CA LYS A 269 22.79 -30.16 -20.25
C LYS A 269 23.43 -30.69 -21.54
N ASN A 270 23.95 -31.93 -21.53
CA ASN A 270 24.52 -32.55 -22.73
C ASN A 270 23.45 -32.94 -23.78
N LYS A 271 22.22 -33.29 -23.36
CA LYS A 271 21.14 -33.63 -24.31
C LYS A 271 20.62 -32.41 -25.07
N LYS A 272 20.63 -31.21 -24.47
CA LYS A 272 20.21 -29.96 -25.13
C LYS A 272 21.20 -29.53 -26.23
N GLY A 273 22.51 -29.61 -25.96
CA GLY A 273 23.55 -29.26 -26.94
C GLY A 273 23.56 -30.14 -28.21
N LYS A 274 23.20 -31.42 -28.12
CA LYS A 274 23.08 -32.31 -29.30
C LYS A 274 21.87 -31.97 -30.18
N LYS A 275 20.76 -31.48 -29.62
CA LYS A 275 19.55 -31.13 -30.38
C LYS A 275 19.78 -29.87 -31.23
N ASP A 276 20.48 -28.89 -30.68
CA ASP A 276 20.77 -27.63 -31.37
C ASP A 276 21.77 -27.80 -32.53
N LYS A 277 22.77 -28.67 -32.38
CA LYS A 277 23.70 -29.02 -33.49
C LYS A 277 22.99 -29.73 -34.66
N LYS A 278 22.01 -30.59 -34.39
CA LYS A 278 21.25 -31.29 -35.45
C LYS A 278 20.35 -30.34 -36.24
N ALA A 279 19.72 -29.38 -35.55
CA ALA A 279 18.90 -28.34 -36.21
C ALA A 279 19.73 -27.40 -37.10
N LYS A 280 20.95 -27.03 -36.67
CA LYS A 280 21.84 -26.17 -37.46
C LYS A 280 22.36 -26.86 -38.74
N LYS A 281 22.62 -28.18 -38.69
CA LYS A 281 23.03 -28.96 -39.87
C LYS A 281 21.90 -29.08 -40.92
N ALA A 282 20.66 -29.31 -40.48
CA ALA A 282 19.49 -29.39 -41.37
C ALA A 282 19.19 -28.06 -42.10
N LYS A 283 19.37 -26.91 -41.45
CA LYS A 283 19.21 -25.60 -42.12
C LYS A 283 20.29 -25.35 -43.19
N LYS A 284 21.53 -25.79 -42.96
CA LYS A 284 22.64 -25.62 -43.92
C LYS A 284 22.44 -26.46 -45.20
N GLU A 285 21.84 -27.64 -45.11
CA GLU A 285 21.54 -28.47 -46.29
C GLU A 285 20.37 -27.93 -47.12
N LYS A 286 19.29 -27.44 -46.50
CA LYS A 286 18.18 -26.82 -47.22
C LYS A 286 18.63 -25.59 -48.03
N GLY A 287 19.50 -24.75 -47.47
CA GLY A 287 20.04 -23.58 -48.19
C GLY A 287 20.88 -23.93 -49.43
N LYS A 288 21.59 -25.07 -49.42
CA LYS A 288 22.38 -25.52 -50.59
C LYS A 288 21.50 -26.04 -51.73
N LYS A 289 20.35 -26.67 -51.44
CA LYS A 289 19.44 -27.19 -52.47
C LYS A 289 18.77 -26.07 -53.26
N VAL A 290 18.29 -25.02 -52.57
CA VAL A 290 17.66 -23.84 -53.20
C VAL A 290 18.64 -23.11 -54.13
N LYS A 291 19.92 -22.98 -53.74
CA LYS A 291 20.94 -22.31 -54.57
C LYS A 291 21.33 -23.11 -55.82
N LYS A 292 21.09 -24.44 -55.84
CA LYS A 292 21.38 -25.29 -57.00
C LYS A 292 20.22 -25.25 -58.02
N GLU A 293 18.98 -25.12 -57.55
CA GLU A 293 17.81 -24.95 -58.42
C GLU A 293 17.77 -23.56 -59.09
N SER A 294 18.13 -22.49 -58.38
CA SER A 294 18.19 -21.15 -58.97
C SER A 294 19.25 -21.02 -60.07
N LYS A 295 20.40 -21.71 -59.94
CA LYS A 295 21.42 -21.78 -61.00
C LYS A 295 20.99 -22.59 -62.22
N LYS A 296 20.07 -23.56 -62.07
CA LYS A 296 19.59 -24.38 -63.20
C LYS A 296 18.58 -23.61 -64.07
N LYS A 297 17.76 -22.74 -63.47
CA LYS A 297 16.80 -21.89 -64.19
C LYS A 297 17.46 -20.78 -65.02
N HIS A 298 18.65 -20.30 -64.63
CA HIS A 298 19.39 -19.28 -65.37
C HIS A 298 20.20 -19.80 -66.57
N LYS A 299 20.26 -21.12 -66.77
CA LYS A 299 21.01 -21.75 -67.88
C LYS A 299 20.10 -22.25 -69.02
N SER A 300 18.80 -22.03 -68.91
CA SER A 300 17.78 -22.48 -69.86
C SER A 300 16.95 -21.32 -70.44
N ALA A 301 17.45 -20.10 -70.32
CA ALA A 301 16.97 -18.89 -70.98
C ALA A 301 18.14 -18.31 -71.76
#